data_AF-A0A3D8MR21-F1
#
_entry.id   AF-A0A3D8MR21-F1
#
_cell.length_a   1.000
_cell.length_b   1.000
_cell.length_c   1.000
_cell.angle_alpha   90.00
_cell.angle_beta   90.00
_cell.angle_gamma   90.00
#
_symmetry.space_group_name_H-M   'P 1'
#
loop_
_entity.id
_entity.type
_entity.pdbx_description
1 polymer ?
#
loop_
_entity_poly.entity_id
_entity_poly.type
_entity_poly.pdbx_seq_one_letter_code
_entity_poly.pdbx_strand_id
1 'polypeptide(L)' 'AQVARDLGVNANSLHNWLKKHREERGDDVSESEQEELQRLRRENRILKEERDILKKAAAFFAKESK' A
#
# COMPACT_ATOMS: atom_id res chain seq x y z
N ALA A 1 -25.26 -12.10 13.53
CA ALA A 1 -26.53 -12.75 13.12
C ALA A 1 -27.55 -11.79 12.49
N GLN A 2 -27.56 -10.50 12.84
CA GLN A 2 -28.53 -9.53 12.30
C GLN A 2 -28.45 -9.40 10.76
N VAL A 3 -27.25 -9.18 10.22
CA VAL A 3 -27.02 -9.06 8.77
C VAL A 3 -27.52 -10.28 7.97
N ALA A 4 -27.35 -11.49 8.48
CA ALA A 4 -27.84 -12.69 7.81
C ALA A 4 -29.37 -12.75 7.79
N ARG A 5 -30.02 -12.31 8.88
CA ARG A 5 -31.49 -12.20 8.96
C ARG A 5 -32.04 -11.12 8.03
N ASP A 6 -31.39 -9.96 7.98
CA ASP A 6 -31.79 -8.84 7.12
C ASP A 6 -31.71 -9.23 5.64
N LEU A 7 -30.75 -10.09 5.29
CA LEU A 7 -30.55 -10.62 3.94
C LEU A 7 -31.38 -11.89 3.66
N GLY A 8 -32.09 -12.44 4.66
CA GLY A 8 -32.84 -13.68 4.51
C GLY A 8 -31.99 -14.93 4.23
N VAL A 9 -30.69 -14.89 4.56
CA VAL A 9 -29.75 -16.01 4.31
C VAL A 9 -29.36 -16.71 5.61
N ASN A 10 -28.96 -17.98 5.49
CA ASN A 10 -28.41 -18.71 6.63
C ASN A 10 -27.06 -18.06 7.05
N ALA A 11 -26.88 -17.87 8.37
CA ALA A 11 -25.67 -17.29 8.93
C ALA A 11 -24.40 -18.07 8.57
N ASN A 12 -24.48 -19.40 8.48
CA ASN A 12 -23.36 -20.26 8.07
C ASN A 12 -23.01 -20.07 6.60
N SER A 13 -24.01 -19.87 5.73
CA SER A 13 -23.78 -19.56 4.31
C SER A 13 -23.08 -18.22 4.14
N LEU A 14 -23.54 -17.20 4.87
CA LEU A 14 -22.89 -15.88 4.89
C LEU A 14 -21.43 -15.97 5.40
N HIS A 15 -21.19 -16.77 6.44
CA HIS A 15 -19.85 -16.99 6.96
C HIS A 15 -18.94 -17.70 5.95
N ASN A 16 -19.45 -18.72 5.25
CA ASN A 16 -18.71 -19.44 4.22
C ASN A 16 -18.37 -18.54 3.02
N TRP A 17 -19.29 -17.68 2.59
CA TRP A 17 -19.00 -16.69 1.53
C TRP A 17 -17.96 -15.68 1.98
N LEU A 18 -18.03 -15.18 3.21
CA LEU A 18 -17.03 -14.28 3.75
C LEU A 18 -15.64 -14.93 3.82
N LYS A 19 -15.58 -16.19 4.26
CA LYS A 19 -14.34 -16.97 4.30
C LYS A 19 -13.76 -17.16 2.90
N LYS A 20 -14.57 -17.64 1.95
CA LYS A 20 -14.15 -17.83 0.55
C LYS A 20 -13.68 -16.52 -0.08
N HIS A 21 -14.37 -15.42 0.20
CA HIS A 21 -14.00 -14.11 -0.30
C HIS A 21 -12.70 -13.56 0.30
N ARG A 22 -12.37 -13.89 1.56
CA ARG A 22 -11.05 -13.59 2.15
C ARG A 22 -9.95 -14.44 1.53
N GLU A 23 -10.21 -15.73 1.32
CA GLU A 23 -9.28 -16.65 0.67
C GLU A 23 -9.01 -16.25 -0.80
N GLU A 24 -10.05 -15.83 -1.55
CA GLU A 24 -9.95 -15.38 -2.94
C GLU A 24 -9.26 -14.02 -3.09
N ARG A 25 -9.46 -13.10 -2.13
CA ARG A 25 -8.71 -11.83 -2.12
C ARG A 25 -7.25 -12.01 -1.76
N GLY A 26 -6.90 -13.16 -1.15
CA GLY A 26 -5.68 -13.30 -0.37
C GLY A 26 -5.74 -12.31 0.78
N ASP A 27 -5.90 -12.79 2.02
CA ASP A 27 -5.42 -12.01 3.16
C ASP A 27 -3.88 -11.95 3.01
N ASP A 28 -3.41 -11.10 2.11
CA ASP A 28 -2.17 -10.39 2.37
C ASP A 28 -2.46 -9.70 3.69
N VAL A 29 -1.62 -9.95 4.69
CA VAL A 29 -1.70 -9.24 5.96
C VAL A 29 -1.40 -7.79 5.59
N SER A 30 -2.45 -7.08 5.18
CA SER A 30 -2.37 -5.71 4.71
C SER A 30 -1.75 -4.97 5.87
N GLU A 31 -0.53 -4.47 5.68
CA GLU A 31 -0.10 -3.30 6.42
C GLU A 31 -1.29 -2.35 6.42
N SER A 32 -1.61 -1.82 7.59
CA SER A 32 -2.69 -0.84 7.64
C SER A 32 -2.40 0.24 6.61
N GLU A 33 -3.43 0.79 5.96
CA GLU A 33 -3.24 1.88 4.98
C GLU A 33 -2.35 3.01 5.56
N GLN A 34 -2.36 3.17 6.89
CA GLN A 34 -1.51 4.08 7.63
C GLN A 34 -0.02 3.69 7.66
N GLU A 35 0.31 2.41 7.87
CA GLU A 35 1.69 1.90 7.84
C GLU A 35 2.27 2.00 6.42
N GLU A 36 1.49 1.60 5.42
CA GLU A 36 1.90 1.73 4.02
C GLU A 36 2.12 3.21 3.63
N LEU A 37 1.22 4.12 4.05
CA LEU A 37 1.40 5.55 3.84
C LEU A 37 2.68 6.09 4.51
N GLN A 38 3.02 5.62 5.70
CA GLN A 38 4.25 6.02 6.39
C GLN A 38 5.49 5.51 5.65
N ARG A 39 5.48 4.24 5.23
CA ARG A 39 6.55 3.61 4.45
C ARG A 39 6.79 4.38 3.15
N LEU A 40 5.73 4.63 2.38
CA LEU A 40 5.79 5.36 1.11
C LEU A 40 6.28 6.81 1.29
N ARG A 41 5.86 7.51 2.36
CA ARG A 41 6.36 8.87 2.66
C ARG A 41 7.85 8.87 2.97
N ARG A 42 8.34 7.89 3.71
CA ARG A 42 9.77 7.74 4.02
C ARG A 42 10.57 7.47 2.75
N GLU A 43 10.13 6.53 1.94
CA GLU A 43 10.78 6.19 0.67
C GLU A 43 10.81 7.39 -0.29
N ASN A 44 9.68 8.09 -0.44
CA ASN A 44 9.60 9.27 -1.29
C ASN A 44 10.55 10.40 -0.84
N ARG A 45 10.77 10.55 0.48
CA ARG A 45 11.73 11.51 1.01
C ARG A 45 13.16 11.14 0.62
N ILE A 46 13.56 9.88 0.80
CA ILE A 46 14.89 9.38 0.46
C ILE A 46 15.16 9.57 -1.04
N LEU A 47 14.21 9.15 -1.89
CA LEU A 47 14.34 9.29 -3.35
C LEU A 47 14.49 10.75 -3.81
N LYS A 48 13.80 11.69 -3.15
CA LYS A 48 13.95 13.13 -3.44
C LYS A 48 15.34 13.64 -3.07
N GLU A 49 15.86 13.24 -1.92
CA GLU A 49 17.21 13.59 -1.47
C GLU A 49 18.27 13.05 -2.43
N GLU A 50 18.20 11.77 -2.78
CA GLU A 50 19.11 11.13 -3.74
C GLU A 50 19.08 11.82 -5.12
N ARG A 51 17.88 12.07 -5.64
CA ARG A 51 17.70 12.82 -6.89
C ARG A 51 18.35 14.19 -6.83
N ASP A 52 18.22 14.90 -5.72
CA ASP A 52 18.76 16.26 -5.59
C ASP A 52 20.28 16.26 -5.47
N ILE A 53 20.86 15.27 -4.80
CA ILE A 53 22.32 15.05 -4.79
C ILE A 53 22.81 14.79 -6.22
N LEU A 54 22.17 13.88 -6.95
CA LEU A 54 22.55 13.55 -8.33
C LEU A 54 22.43 14.76 -9.26
N LYS A 55 21.38 15.57 -9.12
CA LYS A 55 21.21 16.81 -9.90
C LYS A 55 22.33 17.81 -9.62
N LYS A 56 22.69 18.01 -8.34
CA LYS A 56 23.80 18.90 -7.96
C LYS A 56 25.13 18.41 -8.52
N ALA A 57 25.39 17.10 -8.44
CA ALA A 57 26.58 16.49 -9.00
C ALA A 57 26.64 16.68 -10.53
N ALA A 58 25.55 16.38 -11.24
CA ALA A 58 25.47 16.58 -12.69
C ALA A 58 25.70 18.05 -13.09
N ALA A 59 25.12 19.00 -12.36
CA ALA A 59 25.32 20.42 -12.61
C ALA A 59 26.77 20.87 -12.35
N PHE A 60 27.41 20.34 -11.30
CA PHE A 60 28.82 20.59 -11.01
C PHE A 60 29.71 20.10 -12.16
N PHE A 61 29.56 18.84 -12.58
CA PHE A 61 30.37 18.28 -13.66
C PHE A 61 30.15 18.98 -15.00
N ALA A 62 28.91 19.34 -15.34
CA ALA A 62 28.61 20.08 -16.57
C ALA A 62 29.26 21.48 -16.60
N LYS A 63 29.50 22.09 -15.43
CA LYS A 63 30.21 23.38 -15.31
C LYS A 63 31.72 23.22 -15.49
N GLU A 64 32.31 22.15 -14.94
CA GLU A 64 33.76 21.87 -15.07
C GLU A 64 34.16 21.40 -16.47
N SER A 65 33.23 20.82 -17.24
CA SER A 65 33.48 20.38 -18.62
C SER A 65 33.42 21.50 -19.67
N LYS A 66 33.29 22.76 -19.25
CA LYS A 66 33.12 23.94 -20.12
C LYS A 66 34.31 24.87 -20.01
#